data_AF-A0A924SR20-F1
#
_entry.id   AF-A0A924SR20-F1
#
_cell.length_a   1.000
_cell.length_b   1.000
_cell.length_c   1.000
_cell.angle_alpha   90.00
_cell.angle_beta   90.00
_cell.angle_gamma   90.00
#
_symmetry.space_group_name_H-M   'P 1'
#
loop_
_entity.id
_entity.type
_entity.pdbx_description
1 polymer ?
#
loop_
_entity_poly.entity_id
_entity_poly.type
_entity_poly.pdbx_seq_one_letter_code
_entity_poly.pdbx_strand_id
1 'polypeptide(L)'
;MHTLDFPRDTSGEAAPAAQPATAQPSPAAPALAAPVASWLARVDAAAHPRPKLVLEVKDPKLAQFKFVYVLAPTSGGRHVALCLCKARLRLNGEVAAASAVSEVFSLLSGAPACLEGEDEDLVRFFIAMRSGGAQSSTATEPKGKIGAILLQMLLEQNKLLWANSWQDMASGLVYPLQAGPVR
;
A
#
# COMPACT_ATOMS: atom_id res chain seq x y z
N MET A 1 68.86 -42.34 -2.82
CA MET A 1 68.32 -41.43 -3.84
C MET A 1 67.60 -42.26 -4.88
N HIS A 2 66.27 -42.17 -4.95
CA HIS A 2 65.45 -42.23 -6.18
C HIS A 2 63.99 -41.91 -5.81
N THR A 3 63.29 -41.33 -6.77
CA THR A 3 62.20 -40.36 -6.67
C THR A 3 60.80 -41.00 -6.59
N LEU A 4 59.85 -40.20 -6.09
CA LEU A 4 58.40 -40.39 -5.91
C LEU A 4 57.66 -40.90 -7.16
N ASP A 5 56.55 -41.63 -6.94
CA ASP A 5 55.21 -41.22 -7.42
C ASP A 5 54.10 -42.11 -6.83
N PHE A 6 53.08 -41.49 -6.21
CA PHE A 6 51.85 -42.14 -5.72
C PHE A 6 50.66 -41.59 -6.53
N PRO A 7 49.89 -42.43 -7.24
CA PRO A 7 48.61 -41.99 -7.76
C PRO A 7 47.53 -42.04 -6.67
N ARG A 8 46.98 -40.86 -6.41
CA ARG A 8 45.73 -40.61 -5.68
C ARG A 8 44.59 -40.82 -6.66
N ASP A 9 43.61 -41.67 -6.33
CA ASP A 9 42.27 -41.52 -6.90
C ASP A 9 41.20 -41.62 -5.81
N THR A 10 40.63 -40.44 -5.60
CA THR A 10 39.41 -40.13 -4.87
C THR A 10 38.21 -40.36 -5.77
N SER A 11 37.17 -41.03 -5.29
CA SER A 11 35.77 -40.71 -5.63
C SER A 11 34.84 -41.35 -4.62
N GLY A 12 34.48 -40.56 -3.62
CA GLY A 12 33.44 -40.87 -2.66
C GLY A 12 32.07 -40.82 -3.33
N GLU A 13 31.26 -41.80 -2.96
CA GLU A 13 29.87 -41.99 -3.31
C GLU A 13 29.04 -40.73 -3.04
N ALA A 14 28.54 -40.09 -4.10
CA ALA A 14 27.63 -38.96 -4.01
C ALA A 14 26.19 -39.48 -3.81
N ALA A 15 25.61 -39.18 -2.65
CA ALA A 15 24.18 -39.36 -2.39
C ALA A 15 23.33 -38.59 -3.41
N PRO A 16 22.19 -39.13 -3.88
CA PRO A 16 21.35 -38.41 -4.82
C PRO A 16 20.68 -37.22 -4.13
N ALA A 17 20.87 -36.04 -4.73
CA ALA A 17 20.23 -34.80 -4.34
C ALA A 17 18.70 -34.91 -4.50
N ALA A 18 17.97 -34.58 -3.45
CA ALA A 18 16.52 -34.44 -3.49
C ALA A 18 16.13 -33.35 -4.50
N GLN A 19 15.34 -33.72 -5.50
CA GLN A 19 14.76 -32.79 -6.46
C GLN A 19 13.79 -31.83 -5.73
N PRO A 20 13.78 -30.53 -6.04
CA PRO A 20 12.77 -29.63 -5.53
C PRO A 20 11.41 -30.03 -6.08
N ALA A 21 10.48 -30.37 -5.17
CA ALA A 21 9.09 -30.62 -5.51
C ALA A 21 8.52 -29.42 -6.26
N THR A 22 8.06 -29.66 -7.48
CA THR A 22 7.26 -28.70 -8.25
C THR A 22 6.01 -28.36 -7.43
N ALA A 23 5.96 -27.13 -6.93
CA ALA A 23 4.77 -26.59 -6.29
C ALA A 23 3.61 -26.65 -7.30
N GLN A 24 2.65 -27.53 -7.07
CA GLN A 24 1.40 -27.54 -7.82
C GLN A 24 0.73 -26.16 -7.67
N PRO A 25 0.35 -25.50 -8.77
CA PRO A 25 -0.46 -24.28 -8.67
C PRO A 25 -1.77 -24.64 -8.00
N SER A 26 -2.08 -23.98 -6.87
CA SER A 26 -3.41 -24.03 -6.29
C SER A 26 -4.44 -23.60 -7.34
N PRO A 27 -5.60 -24.27 -7.46
CA PRO A 27 -6.62 -23.85 -8.41
C PRO A 27 -7.06 -22.43 -8.03
N ALA A 28 -6.86 -21.50 -8.96
CA ALA A 28 -7.39 -20.15 -8.84
C ALA A 28 -8.90 -20.26 -8.64
N ALA A 29 -9.42 -19.55 -7.64
CA ALA A 29 -10.87 -19.46 -7.43
C ALA A 29 -11.54 -19.02 -8.75
N PRO A 30 -12.70 -19.60 -9.12
CA PRO A 30 -13.35 -19.27 -10.38
C PRO A 30 -13.63 -17.76 -10.44
N ALA A 31 -13.05 -17.11 -11.45
CA ALA A 31 -13.27 -15.68 -11.66
C ALA A 31 -14.73 -15.45 -12.03
N LEU A 32 -15.37 -14.49 -11.34
CA LEU A 32 -16.73 -14.05 -11.66
C LEU A 32 -16.81 -13.61 -13.14
N ALA A 33 -17.93 -13.92 -13.79
CA ALA A 33 -18.21 -13.40 -15.13
C ALA A 33 -18.15 -11.86 -15.11
N ALA A 34 -17.47 -11.25 -16.09
CA ALA A 34 -17.20 -9.82 -16.13
C ALA A 34 -18.44 -8.91 -15.90
N PRO A 35 -19.64 -9.22 -16.44
CA PRO A 35 -20.84 -8.44 -16.17
C PRO A 35 -21.26 -8.47 -14.69
N VAL A 36 -21.11 -9.61 -14.03
CA VAL A 36 -21.44 -9.79 -12.61
C VAL A 36 -20.43 -9.05 -11.74
N ALA A 37 -19.14 -9.17 -12.04
CA ALA A 37 -18.10 -8.42 -11.35
C ALA A 37 -18.30 -6.89 -11.47
N SER A 38 -18.63 -6.41 -12.67
CA SER A 38 -18.93 -4.99 -12.90
C SER A 38 -20.22 -4.53 -12.22
N TRP A 39 -21.25 -5.36 -12.17
CA TRP A 39 -22.46 -5.06 -11.42
C TRP A 39 -22.19 -4.99 -9.91
N LEU A 40 -21.48 -5.97 -9.35
CA LEU A 40 -21.08 -5.98 -7.93
C LEU A 40 -20.24 -4.75 -7.58
N ALA A 41 -19.26 -4.38 -8.41
CA ALA A 41 -18.46 -3.18 -8.20
C ALA A 41 -19.31 -1.89 -8.19
N ARG A 42 -20.36 -1.81 -9.02
CA ARG A 42 -21.30 -0.68 -9.01
C ARG A 42 -22.19 -0.67 -7.79
N VAL A 43 -22.67 -1.83 -7.34
CA VAL A 43 -23.45 -1.96 -6.10
C VAL A 43 -22.60 -1.56 -4.89
N ASP A 44 -21.37 -2.06 -4.82
CA ASP A 44 -20.39 -1.72 -3.77
C ASP A 44 -20.11 -0.21 -3.76
N ALA A 45 -19.86 0.39 -4.92
CA ALA A 45 -19.64 1.82 -5.05
C ALA A 45 -20.88 2.69 -4.74
N ALA A 46 -22.09 2.14 -4.86
CA ALA A 46 -23.34 2.82 -4.51
C ALA A 46 -23.68 2.69 -3.02
N ALA A 47 -23.29 1.58 -2.39
CA ALA A 47 -23.52 1.31 -0.98
C ALA A 47 -22.59 2.12 -0.06
N HIS A 48 -21.41 2.50 -0.54
CA HIS A 48 -20.41 3.22 0.25
C HIS A 48 -20.39 4.72 -0.09
N PRO A 49 -20.49 5.62 0.90
CA PRO A 49 -20.34 7.05 0.66
C PRO A 49 -18.94 7.34 0.11
N ARG A 50 -18.89 8.10 -0.99
CA ARG A 50 -17.62 8.49 -1.60
C ARG A 50 -16.91 9.51 -0.71
N PRO A 51 -15.58 9.39 -0.55
CA PRO A 51 -14.83 10.30 0.31
C PRO A 51 -14.91 11.69 -0.31
N LYS A 52 -15.48 12.63 0.44
CA LYS A 52 -15.39 14.06 0.12
C LYS A 52 -14.30 14.65 0.99
N LEU A 53 -13.16 14.94 0.39
CA LEU A 53 -12.12 15.68 1.07
C LEU A 53 -12.52 17.15 1.06
N VAL A 54 -12.55 17.75 2.24
CA VAL A 54 -12.86 19.18 2.38
C VAL A 54 -11.75 19.97 1.69
N LEU A 55 -12.16 20.82 0.76
CA LEU A 55 -11.27 21.67 -0.02
C LEU A 55 -11.83 23.08 -0.05
N GLU A 56 -10.96 24.05 0.23
CA GLU A 56 -11.17 25.42 -0.18
C GLU A 56 -10.69 25.54 -1.64
N VAL A 57 -11.64 25.67 -2.57
CA VAL A 57 -11.34 25.69 -4.02
C VAL A 57 -10.71 27.04 -4.37
N LYS A 58 -9.38 27.08 -4.46
CA LYS A 58 -8.63 28.30 -4.82
C LYS A 58 -8.69 28.63 -6.31
N ASP A 59 -8.74 27.60 -7.18
CA ASP A 59 -9.00 27.72 -8.62
C ASP A 59 -9.65 26.41 -9.14
N PRO A 60 -10.89 26.45 -9.65
CA PRO A 60 -11.58 25.26 -10.16
C PRO A 60 -10.99 24.71 -11.47
N LYS A 61 -10.11 25.45 -12.16
CA LYS A 61 -9.52 24.98 -13.43
C LYS A 61 -8.25 24.15 -13.25
N LEU A 62 -7.64 24.18 -12.07
CA LEU A 62 -6.44 23.42 -11.75
C LEU A 62 -6.79 22.11 -11.06
N ALA A 63 -6.06 21.05 -11.43
CA ALA A 63 -6.16 19.78 -10.71
C ALA A 63 -5.75 20.00 -9.25
N GLN A 64 -6.66 19.69 -8.33
CA GLN A 64 -6.42 19.82 -6.91
C GLN A 64 -5.75 18.55 -6.41
N PHE A 65 -4.74 18.71 -5.55
CA PHE A 65 -4.00 17.59 -4.98
C PHE A 65 -4.03 17.68 -3.46
N LYS A 66 -4.15 16.52 -2.82
CA LYS A 66 -3.97 16.36 -1.38
C LYS A 66 -3.18 15.10 -1.07
N PHE A 67 -2.52 15.09 0.07
CA PHE A 67 -1.97 13.86 0.62
C PHE A 67 -3.05 13.10 1.39
N VAL A 68 -3.12 11.80 1.13
CA VAL A 68 -4.04 10.87 1.78
C VAL A 68 -3.30 9.57 2.10
N TYR A 69 -3.87 8.78 2.98
CA TYR A 69 -3.28 7.53 3.43
C TYR A 69 -4.24 6.39 3.14
N VAL A 70 -3.81 5.44 2.31
CA VAL A 70 -4.66 4.38 1.80
C VAL A 70 -4.23 3.05 2.40
N LEU A 71 -5.17 2.39 3.09
CA LEU A 71 -5.08 1.00 3.49
C LEU A 71 -5.57 0.11 2.35
N ALA A 72 -4.80 -0.91 2.01
CA ALA A 72 -5.21 -1.94 1.07
C ALA A 72 -4.69 -3.32 1.49
N PRO A 73 -5.41 -4.41 1.16
CA PRO A 73 -4.90 -5.76 1.38
C PRO A 73 -3.66 -6.00 0.51
N THR A 74 -2.66 -6.65 1.10
CA THR A 74 -1.49 -7.15 0.36
C THR A 74 -1.88 -8.35 -0.50
N SER A 75 -1.08 -8.68 -1.52
CA SER A 75 -1.34 -9.78 -2.46
C SER A 75 -1.52 -11.16 -1.83
N GLY A 76 -1.06 -11.34 -0.58
CA GLY A 76 -1.30 -12.56 0.20
C GLY A 76 -2.59 -12.56 1.03
N GLY A 77 -3.37 -11.47 1.05
CA GLY A 77 -4.64 -11.32 1.78
C GLY A 77 -4.54 -11.33 3.31
N ARG A 78 -3.39 -11.72 3.87
CA ARG A 78 -3.18 -11.89 5.32
C ARG A 78 -2.88 -10.59 6.06
N HIS A 79 -2.37 -9.59 5.36
CA HIS A 79 -1.97 -8.32 5.94
C HIS A 79 -2.53 -7.16 5.15
N VAL A 80 -2.82 -6.08 5.85
CA VAL A 80 -3.19 -4.78 5.28
C VAL A 80 -1.97 -3.87 5.38
N ALA A 81 -1.63 -3.18 4.30
CA ALA A 81 -0.56 -2.20 4.31
C ALA A 81 -1.11 -0.79 4.09
N LEU A 82 -0.47 0.18 4.73
CA LEU A 82 -0.74 1.61 4.61
C LEU A 82 0.24 2.23 3.62
N CYS A 83 -0.27 2.98 2.65
CA CYS A 83 0.52 3.74 1.70
C CYS A 83 0.22 5.25 1.83
N LEU A 84 1.25 6.08 1.87
CA LEU A 84 1.12 7.52 1.68
C LEU A 84 0.96 7.81 0.19
N CYS A 85 -0.11 8.52 -0.18
CA CYS A 85 -0.44 8.79 -1.56
C CYS A 85 -0.63 10.29 -1.82
N LYS A 86 -0.27 10.71 -3.02
CA LYS A 86 -0.74 11.97 -3.61
C LYS A 86 -2.04 11.68 -4.36
N ALA A 87 -3.15 12.18 -3.84
CA ALA A 87 -4.46 12.07 -4.46
C ALA A 87 -4.73 13.27 -5.36
N ARG A 88 -5.23 13.00 -6.57
CA ARG A 88 -5.83 14.00 -7.45
C ARG A 88 -7.32 14.05 -7.18
N LEU A 89 -7.86 15.25 -6.98
CA LEU A 89 -9.24 15.46 -6.60
C LEU A 89 -10.07 15.97 -7.78
N ARG A 90 -11.33 15.55 -7.82
CA ARG A 90 -12.37 16.08 -8.71
C ARG A 90 -12.89 17.41 -8.14
N LEU A 91 -13.63 18.15 -8.96
CA LEU A 91 -14.26 19.42 -8.54
C LEU A 91 -15.22 19.27 -7.34
N ASN A 92 -15.80 18.08 -7.16
CA ASN A 92 -16.69 17.77 -6.04
C ASN A 92 -15.94 17.31 -4.76
N GLY A 93 -14.60 17.35 -4.76
CA GLY A 93 -13.76 16.91 -3.65
C GLY A 93 -13.54 15.39 -3.57
N GLU A 94 -14.10 14.60 -4.50
CA GLU A 94 -13.87 13.15 -4.57
C GLU A 94 -12.48 12.84 -5.13
N VAL A 95 -11.90 11.72 -4.70
CA VAL A 95 -10.64 11.22 -5.25
C VAL A 95 -10.85 10.73 -6.68
N ALA A 96 -10.15 11.35 -7.63
CA ALA A 96 -10.14 10.93 -9.04
C ALA A 96 -9.13 9.81 -9.30
N ALA A 97 -8.00 9.83 -8.60
CA ALA A 97 -6.90 8.87 -8.66
C ALA A 97 -5.95 9.13 -7.50
N ALA A 98 -5.24 8.12 -7.02
CA ALA A 98 -4.19 8.28 -6.03
C ALA A 98 -2.93 7.51 -6.43
N SER A 99 -1.76 8.13 -6.27
CA SER A 99 -0.46 7.52 -6.57
C SER A 99 0.40 7.47 -5.31
N ALA A 100 1.03 6.33 -5.07
CA ALA A 100 1.99 6.16 -3.98
C ALA A 100 3.13 7.18 -4.07
N VAL A 101 3.53 7.74 -2.93
CA VAL A 101 4.72 8.59 -2.83
C VAL A 101 5.94 7.69 -2.73
N SER A 102 6.85 7.78 -3.70
CA SER A 102 8.11 7.03 -3.71
C SER A 102 9.14 7.64 -2.74
N GLU A 103 9.33 8.96 -2.81
CA GLU A 103 10.36 9.69 -2.08
C GLU A 103 9.77 10.47 -0.89
N VAL A 104 9.43 9.74 0.18
CA VAL A 104 8.74 10.31 1.34
C VAL A 104 9.62 11.30 2.12
N PHE A 105 10.93 11.08 2.19
CA PHE A 105 11.86 11.99 2.87
C PHE A 105 11.95 13.36 2.18
N SER A 106 11.83 13.40 0.85
CA SER A 106 11.86 14.63 0.07
C SER A 106 10.69 15.56 0.38
N LEU A 107 9.58 15.03 0.90
CA LEU A 107 8.45 15.86 1.35
C LEU A 107 8.81 16.75 2.54
N LEU A 108 9.75 16.32 3.39
CA LEU A 108 10.17 17.07 4.57
C LEU A 108 11.31 18.06 4.28
N SER A 109 12.11 17.82 3.22
CA SER A 109 13.20 18.72 2.83
C SER A 109 12.82 19.73 1.76
N GLY A 110 11.79 19.44 0.96
CA GLY A 110 11.28 20.30 -0.10
C GLY A 110 9.76 20.21 -0.19
N ALA A 111 9.07 20.71 0.83
CA ALA A 111 7.63 20.57 0.97
C ALA A 111 6.88 21.16 -0.25
N PRO A 112 6.11 20.35 -0.99
CA PRO A 112 5.28 20.84 -2.08
C PRO A 112 4.11 21.66 -1.54
N ALA A 113 3.63 22.64 -2.31
CA ALA A 113 2.55 23.54 -1.89
C ALA A 113 1.21 22.87 -1.52
N CYS A 114 1.03 21.59 -1.86
CA CYS A 114 -0.14 20.79 -1.49
C CYS A 114 0.02 20.02 -0.18
N LEU A 115 1.16 20.14 0.50
CA LEU A 115 1.40 19.60 1.83
C LEU A 115 0.96 20.66 2.85
N GLU A 116 -0.07 20.34 3.63
CA GLU A 116 -0.59 21.24 4.68
C GLU A 116 0.27 21.09 5.95
N GLY A 117 0.24 22.08 6.86
CA GLY A 117 1.07 22.03 8.09
C GLY A 117 0.78 20.79 8.94
N GLU A 118 -0.47 20.36 9.03
CA GLU A 118 -0.88 19.15 9.75
C GLU A 118 -0.42 17.85 9.06
N ASP A 119 -0.10 17.89 7.76
CA ASP A 119 0.44 16.73 7.04
C ASP A 119 1.88 16.41 7.46
N GLU A 120 2.64 17.40 7.90
CA GLU A 120 4.07 17.21 8.18
C GLU A 120 4.29 16.18 9.31
N ASP A 121 3.50 16.28 10.39
CA ASP A 121 3.55 15.32 11.49
C ASP A 121 3.08 13.93 11.06
N LEU A 122 2.03 13.84 10.25
CA LEU A 122 1.58 12.57 9.68
C LEU A 122 2.67 11.91 8.82
N VAL A 123 3.41 12.70 8.04
CA VAL A 123 4.54 12.22 7.23
C VAL A 123 5.66 11.73 8.14
N ARG A 124 6.00 12.46 9.21
CA ARG A 124 7.00 12.04 10.20
C ARG A 124 6.62 10.72 10.87
N PHE A 125 5.36 10.57 11.31
CA PHE A 125 4.87 9.32 11.89
C PHE A 125 4.91 8.16 10.89
N PHE A 126 4.56 8.40 9.63
CA PHE A 126 4.65 7.38 8.58
C PHE A 126 6.10 6.94 8.33
N ILE A 127 7.04 7.89 8.26
CA ILE A 127 8.48 7.60 8.13
C ILE A 127 8.97 6.80 9.34
N ALA A 128 8.62 7.22 10.57
CA ALA A 128 9.01 6.55 11.80
C ALA A 128 8.47 5.11 11.83
N MET A 129 7.22 4.90 11.42
CA MET A 129 6.60 3.58 11.31
C MET A 129 7.29 2.69 10.26
N ARG A 130 7.77 3.27 9.14
CA ARG A 130 8.50 2.54 8.10
C ARG A 130 9.95 2.21 8.52
N SER A 131 10.50 2.95 9.47
CA SER A 131 11.87 2.77 9.99
C SER A 131 11.98 1.44 10.75
N GLY A 132 12.23 0.37 10.02
CA GLY A 132 12.25 -1.02 10.52
C GLY A 132 11.79 -2.06 9.47
N GLY A 133 11.17 -1.61 8.38
CA GLY A 133 10.76 -2.46 7.26
C GLY A 133 11.69 -2.38 6.03
N ALA A 134 11.34 -3.13 4.98
CA ALA A 134 12.07 -3.10 3.71
C ALA A 134 11.92 -1.73 3.02
N GLN A 135 13.05 -1.05 2.78
CA GLN A 135 13.08 0.32 2.27
C GLN A 135 12.58 0.48 0.82
N SER A 136 12.46 -0.61 0.06
CA SER A 136 11.96 -0.56 -1.32
C SER A 136 10.44 -0.48 -1.42
N SER A 137 9.71 -0.67 -0.31
CA SER A 137 8.25 -0.63 -0.32
C SER A 137 7.72 0.77 -0.03
N THR A 138 6.75 1.21 -0.85
CA THR A 138 5.97 2.45 -0.64
C THR A 138 4.81 2.25 0.34
N ALA A 139 4.54 1.01 0.74
CA ALA A 139 3.51 0.64 1.69
C ALA A 139 4.10 -0.15 2.87
N THR A 140 3.59 0.06 4.07
CA THR A 140 4.03 -0.65 5.27
C THR A 140 2.85 -0.98 6.17
N GLU A 141 2.93 -2.09 6.89
CA GLU A 141 1.86 -2.51 7.81
C GLU A 141 1.84 -1.59 9.05
N PRO A 142 0.69 -0.99 9.40
CA PRO A 142 0.60 -0.11 10.55
C PRO A 142 0.61 -0.90 11.87
N LYS A 143 1.81 -1.12 12.42
CA LYS A 143 2.03 -1.89 13.66
C LYS A 143 2.46 -1.03 14.84
N GLY A 144 2.23 -1.57 16.03
CA GLY A 144 2.71 -1.03 17.29
C GLY A 144 2.08 0.32 17.64
N LYS A 145 2.69 1.00 18.62
CA LYS A 145 2.17 2.28 19.13
C LYS A 145 2.19 3.38 18.07
N ILE A 146 3.24 3.45 17.26
CA ILE A 146 3.38 4.46 16.20
C ILE A 146 2.29 4.29 15.15
N GLY A 147 2.07 3.05 14.67
CA GLY A 147 1.01 2.75 13.72
C GLY A 147 -0.38 3.10 14.28
N ALA A 148 -0.65 2.76 15.54
CA ALA A 148 -1.92 3.09 16.18
C ALA A 148 -2.16 4.61 16.29
N ILE A 149 -1.16 5.37 16.74
CA ILE A 149 -1.23 6.84 16.83
C ILE A 149 -1.46 7.44 15.45
N LEU A 150 -0.71 6.99 14.44
CA LEU A 150 -0.88 7.47 13.07
C LEU A 150 -2.29 7.21 12.56
N LEU A 151 -2.82 5.99 12.70
CA LEU A 151 -4.18 5.66 12.26
C LEU A 151 -5.24 6.51 12.95
N GLN A 152 -5.07 6.78 14.25
CA GLN A 152 -5.98 7.65 15.01
C GLN A 152 -5.98 9.08 14.45
N MET A 153 -4.79 9.68 14.26
CA MET A 153 -4.67 11.03 13.69
C MET A 153 -5.26 11.11 12.27
N LEU A 154 -5.05 10.08 11.45
CA LEU A 154 -5.58 10.03 10.10
C LEU A 154 -7.11 9.91 10.06
N LEU A 155 -7.72 9.23 11.01
CA LEU A 155 -9.17 9.17 11.17
C LEU A 155 -9.72 10.53 11.60
N GLU A 156 -9.13 11.16 12.60
CA GLU A 156 -9.53 12.50 13.09
C GLU A 156 -9.47 13.55 11.99
N GLN A 157 -8.45 13.48 11.13
CA GLN A 157 -8.27 14.39 10.01
C GLN A 157 -9.02 13.98 8.72
N ASN A 158 -9.80 12.89 8.73
CA ASN A 158 -10.48 12.34 7.56
C ASN A 158 -9.55 12.08 6.35
N LYS A 159 -8.29 11.70 6.61
CA LYS A 159 -7.25 11.39 5.60
C LYS A 159 -7.00 9.88 5.43
N LEU A 160 -7.63 9.04 6.26
CA LEU A 160 -7.55 7.58 6.15
C LEU A 160 -8.60 7.03 5.18
N LEU A 161 -8.13 6.33 4.15
CA LEU A 161 -8.96 5.71 3.13
C LEU A 161 -8.70 4.19 3.04
N TRP A 162 -9.67 3.46 2.53
CA TRP A 162 -9.58 2.04 2.18
C TRP A 162 -9.68 1.82 0.68
N ALA A 163 -8.89 0.89 0.14
CA ALA A 163 -9.03 0.38 -1.22
C ALA A 163 -9.04 -1.16 -1.18
N ASN A 164 -9.82 -1.79 -2.05
CA ASN A 164 -9.86 -3.25 -2.16
C ASN A 164 -8.61 -3.82 -2.86
N SER A 165 -7.86 -2.97 -3.56
CA SER A 165 -6.56 -3.29 -4.17
C SER A 165 -5.75 -2.02 -4.46
N TRP A 166 -4.45 -2.17 -4.75
CA TRP A 166 -3.63 -1.04 -5.23
C TRP A 166 -4.08 -0.51 -6.60
N GLN A 167 -4.71 -1.35 -7.42
CA GLN A 167 -5.28 -0.93 -8.70
C GLN A 167 -6.52 -0.06 -8.48
N ASP A 168 -7.36 -0.43 -7.53
CA ASP A 168 -8.55 0.36 -7.14
C ASP A 168 -8.12 1.74 -6.63
N MET A 169 -7.11 1.78 -5.75
CA MET A 169 -6.48 3.03 -5.30
C MET A 169 -6.02 3.90 -6.49
N ALA A 170 -5.29 3.33 -7.45
CA ALA A 170 -4.80 4.06 -8.61
C ALA A 170 -5.94 4.63 -9.48
N SER A 171 -7.08 3.93 -9.53
CA SER A 171 -8.29 4.38 -10.24
C SER A 171 -9.18 5.36 -9.45
N GLY A 172 -8.85 5.63 -8.19
CA GLY A 172 -9.65 6.47 -7.29
C GLY A 172 -10.85 5.75 -6.65
N LEU A 173 -10.94 4.43 -6.76
CA LEU A 173 -11.93 3.62 -6.05
C LEU A 173 -11.44 3.40 -4.60
N VAL A 174 -11.64 4.45 -3.81
CA VAL A 174 -11.23 4.51 -2.40
C VAL A 174 -12.40 4.97 -1.54
N TYR A 175 -12.43 4.50 -0.30
CA TYR A 175 -13.54 4.70 0.63
C TYR A 175 -13.02 5.34 1.93
N PRO A 176 -13.69 6.36 2.49
CA PRO A 176 -13.27 6.92 3.76
C PRO A 176 -13.44 5.89 4.87
N LEU A 177 -12.41 5.71 5.69
CA LEU A 177 -12.53 4.90 6.90
C LEU A 177 -13.07 5.73 8.04
N GLN A 178 -13.84 5.07 8.90
CA GLN A 178 -14.40 5.65 10.12
C GLN A 178 -14.05 4.74 11.29
N ALA A 179 -13.90 5.34 12.47
CA ALA A 179 -13.70 4.58 13.69
C ALA A 179 -14.92 3.67 13.93
N GLY A 180 -14.66 2.38 14.13
CA GLY A 180 -15.68 1.46 14.59
C GLY A 180 -16.02 1.67 16.07
N PRO A 181 -17.11 1.07 16.57
CA PRO A 181 -17.40 1.07 18.00
C PRO A 181 -16.24 0.43 18.78
N VAL A 182 -15.91 1.02 19.93
CA VAL A 182 -14.95 0.45 20.87
C VAL A 182 -15.47 -0.92 21.32
N ARG A 183 -14.64 -1.95 21.19
CA ARG A 183 -14.95 -3.33 21.59
C ARG A 183 -14.25 -3.69 22.88
#